data_AF-A0A9P6AQU4-F1
#
_entry.id   AF-A0A9P6AQU4-F1
#
_cell.length_a   1.000
_cell.length_b   1.000
_cell.length_c   1.000
_cell.angle_alpha   90.00
_cell.angle_beta   90.00
_cell.angle_gamma   90.00
#
_symmetry.space_group_name_H-M   'P 1'
#
loop_
_entity.id
_entity.type
_entity.pdbx_description
1 polymer ?
#
loop_
_entity_poly.entity_id
_entity_poly.type
_entity_poly.pdbx_seq_one_letter_code
_entity_poly.pdbx_strand_id
1 'polypeptide(L)'
;MAPMSVNKPHLRVFKFPTSAIATFALVLSLYYVSHGTPGAFSIGGVSVPFGGLARTLSAIFFYTVEITHVYEAYLAYSLASEHRASTVNKFLYTIFTFVCGFPLLFEIRRQIKLTRVGTIAGKRTK
;
A
#
# COMPACT_ATOMS: atom_id res chain seq x y z
N MET A 1 10.97 16.03 36.94
CA MET A 1 11.49 15.69 35.59
C MET A 1 10.31 15.58 34.64
N ALA A 2 10.05 16.59 33.81
CA ALA A 2 9.03 16.48 32.78
C ALA A 2 9.51 15.50 31.69
N PRO A 3 8.68 14.55 31.23
CA PRO A 3 9.07 13.68 30.13
C PRO A 3 9.38 14.56 28.91
N MET A 4 10.62 14.51 28.43
CA MET A 4 11.00 15.14 27.16
C MET A 4 10.02 14.63 26.10
N SER A 5 9.15 15.51 25.61
CA SER A 5 8.28 15.18 24.49
C SER A 5 9.18 14.86 23.30
N VAL A 6 9.35 13.57 23.02
CA VAL A 6 9.93 13.13 21.76
C VAL A 6 8.95 13.59 20.70
N ASN A 7 9.27 14.71 20.05
CA ASN A 7 8.46 15.31 19.00
C ASN A 7 8.13 14.20 18.00
N LYS A 8 6.85 13.84 17.88
CA LYS A 8 6.43 12.75 16.98
C LYS A 8 6.86 13.13 15.56
N PRO A 9 7.49 12.21 14.80
CA PRO A 9 7.98 12.54 13.47
C PRO A 9 6.80 12.93 12.57
N HIS A 10 6.89 14.09 11.93
CA HIS A 10 5.85 14.61 11.03
C HIS A 10 6.03 14.06 9.62
N LEU A 11 4.98 13.45 9.07
CA LEU A 11 4.93 13.01 7.66
C LEU A 11 4.59 14.21 6.76
N ARG A 12 5.63 14.90 6.27
CA ARG A 12 5.46 16.13 5.48
C ARG A 12 5.26 15.90 3.99
N VAL A 13 5.75 14.79 3.45
CA VAL A 13 5.79 14.55 2.00
C VAL A 13 5.23 13.17 1.68
N PHE A 14 4.35 13.12 0.69
CA PHE A 14 3.93 11.85 0.10
C PHE A 14 5.05 11.30 -0.78
N LYS A 15 5.45 10.04 -0.57
CA LYS A 15 6.37 9.33 -1.46
C LYS A 15 5.72 8.07 -1.96
N PHE A 16 5.64 7.95 -3.28
CA PHE A 16 5.16 6.75 -3.94
C PHE A 16 6.33 5.78 -4.15
N PRO A 17 6.35 4.60 -3.51
CA PRO A 17 7.41 3.64 -3.71
C PRO A 17 7.27 2.96 -5.07
N THR A 18 8.39 2.76 -5.78
CA THR A 18 8.40 2.09 -7.10
C THR A 18 7.88 0.66 -7.04
N SER A 19 8.02 -0.01 -5.88
CA SER A 19 7.45 -1.34 -5.64
C SER A 19 5.91 -1.37 -5.72
N ALA A 20 5.24 -0.24 -5.53
CA ALA A 20 3.78 -0.14 -5.69
C ALA A 20 3.34 -0.39 -7.14
N ILE A 21 4.19 -0.13 -8.13
CA ILE A 21 3.90 -0.39 -9.55
C ILE A 21 3.72 -1.88 -9.79
N ALA A 22 4.57 -2.72 -9.18
CA ALA A 22 4.47 -4.17 -9.29
C ALA A 22 3.18 -4.70 -8.64
N THR A 23 2.82 -4.18 -7.46
CA THR A 23 1.58 -4.57 -6.78
C THR A 23 0.35 -4.11 -7.55
N PHE A 24 0.37 -2.90 -8.13
CA PHE A 24 -0.70 -2.42 -9.00
C PHE A 24 -0.90 -3.32 -10.22
N ALA A 25 0.19 -3.71 -10.90
CA ALA A 25 0.13 -4.62 -12.03
C ALA A 25 -0.44 -6.00 -11.64
N LEU A 26 -0.08 -6.50 -10.45
CA LEU A 26 -0.61 -7.76 -9.92
C LEU A 26 -2.11 -7.69 -9.60
N VAL A 27 -2.57 -6.63 -8.94
CA VAL A 27 -4.00 -6.41 -8.64
C VAL A 27 -4.80 -6.27 -9.93
N LEU A 28 -4.28 -5.52 -10.91
CA LEU A 28 -4.91 -5.37 -12.21
C LEU A 28 -5.00 -6.70 -12.97
N SER A 29 -3.95 -7.52 -12.90
CA SER A 29 -3.93 -8.86 -13.49
C SER A 29 -4.96 -9.79 -12.83
N LEU A 30 -5.05 -9.78 -11.50
CA LEU A 30 -6.05 -10.54 -10.76
C LEU A 30 -7.47 -10.08 -11.11
N TYR A 31 -7.71 -8.77 -11.18
CA TYR A 31 -8.99 -8.21 -11.56
C TYR A 31 -9.41 -8.68 -12.96
N TYR A 32 -8.48 -8.59 -13.92
CA TYR A 32 -8.71 -9.00 -15.31
C TYR A 32 -9.00 -10.49 -15.43
N VAL A 33 -8.28 -11.36 -14.73
CA VAL A 33 -8.53 -12.82 -14.79
C VAL A 33 -9.86 -13.20 -14.12
N SER A 34 -10.21 -12.54 -13.01
CA SER A 34 -11.44 -12.82 -12.27
C SER A 34 -12.71 -12.35 -12.99
N HIS A 35 -12.65 -11.17 -13.62
CA HIS A 35 -13.81 -10.49 -14.24
C HIS A 35 -13.80 -10.53 -15.77
N GLY A 36 -12.70 -10.96 -16.39
CA GLY A 36 -12.57 -11.09 -17.83
C GLY A 36 -13.56 -12.08 -18.43
N THR A 37 -13.87 -11.87 -19.71
CA THR A 37 -14.74 -12.77 -20.47
C THR A 37 -14.14 -14.18 -20.52
N PRO A 38 -14.92 -15.22 -20.17
CA PRO A 38 -14.45 -16.59 -20.24
C PRO A 38 -14.11 -16.92 -21.70
N GLY A 39 -12.83 -17.16 -22.00
CA GLY A 39 -12.33 -17.56 -23.32
C GLY A 39 -11.29 -16.64 -23.97
N ALA A 40 -10.99 -15.46 -23.42
CA ALA A 40 -10.17 -14.45 -24.13
C ALA A 40 -8.79 -14.15 -23.52
N PHE A 41 -8.17 -15.08 -22.77
CA PHE A 41 -6.75 -14.92 -22.41
C PHE A 41 -5.87 -15.42 -23.57
N SER A 42 -5.58 -14.52 -24.51
CA SER A 42 -4.66 -14.75 -25.62
C SER A 42 -3.37 -13.99 -25.35
N ILE A 43 -2.32 -14.71 -24.97
CA ILE A 43 -0.95 -14.19 -25.06
C ILE A 43 -0.40 -14.73 -26.38
N GLY A 44 -0.22 -13.87 -27.38
CA GLY A 44 0.40 -14.25 -28.66
C GLY A 44 -0.43 -15.18 -29.55
N GLY A 45 -1.77 -15.15 -29.46
CA GLY A 45 -2.65 -15.96 -30.31
C GLY A 45 -2.96 -17.37 -29.78
N VAL A 46 -2.36 -17.76 -28.64
CA VAL A 46 -2.70 -19.01 -27.96
C VAL A 46 -3.77 -18.73 -26.92
N SER A 47 -5.01 -19.09 -27.25
CA SER A 47 -6.12 -19.12 -26.30
C SER A 47 -5.93 -20.27 -25.32
N VAL A 48 -5.49 -19.96 -24.10
CA VAL A 48 -5.40 -20.95 -23.02
C VAL A 48 -6.81 -21.14 -22.48
N PRO A 49 -7.37 -22.37 -22.44
CA PRO A 49 -8.66 -22.62 -21.81
C PRO A 49 -8.50 -22.40 -20.30
N PHE A 50 -8.74 -21.18 -19.84
CA PHE A 50 -8.87 -20.88 -18.42
C PHE A 50 -10.16 -21.55 -17.93
N GLY A 51 -10.01 -22.78 -17.42
CA GLY A 51 -11.11 -23.54 -16.82
C GLY A 51 -11.70 -22.80 -15.61
N GLY A 52 -12.95 -23.14 -15.26
CA GLY A 52 -13.69 -22.48 -14.18
C GLY A 52 -12.95 -22.45 -12.83
N LEU A 53 -12.12 -23.46 -12.53
CA LEU A 53 -11.32 -23.51 -11.30
C LEU A 53 -10.33 -22.34 -11.17
N ALA A 54 -9.59 -22.03 -12.24
CA ALA A 54 -8.59 -20.95 -12.21
C ALA A 54 -9.26 -19.59 -11.99
N ARG A 55 -10.40 -19.35 -12.66
CA ARG A 55 -11.19 -18.14 -12.47
C ARG A 55 -11.74 -18.01 -11.05
N THR A 56 -12.28 -19.10 -10.49
CA THR A 56 -12.78 -19.12 -9.11
C THR A 56 -11.67 -18.85 -8.11
N LEU A 57 -10.50 -19.48 -8.28
CA LEU A 57 -9.34 -19.24 -7.42
C LEU A 57 -8.87 -17.78 -7.54
N SER A 58 -8.71 -17.25 -8.75
CA SER A 58 -8.34 -15.84 -8.96
C SER A 58 -9.34 -14.87 -8.32
N ALA A 59 -10.65 -15.17 -8.38
CA ALA A 59 -11.67 -14.36 -7.74
C ALA A 59 -11.53 -14.39 -6.21
N ILE A 60 -11.33 -15.56 -5.62
CA ILE A 60 -11.08 -15.70 -4.17
C ILE A 60 -9.84 -14.91 -3.76
N PHE A 61 -8.74 -15.02 -4.50
CA PHE A 61 -7.52 -14.25 -4.23
C PHE A 61 -7.75 -12.74 -4.39
N PHE A 62 -8.46 -12.31 -5.43
CA PHE A 62 -8.79 -10.91 -5.65
C PHE A 62 -9.57 -10.32 -4.46
N TYR A 63 -10.65 -10.97 -4.02
CA TYR A 63 -11.43 -10.50 -2.89
C TYR A 63 -10.66 -10.55 -1.57
N THR A 64 -9.80 -11.56 -1.38
CA THR A 64 -8.92 -11.63 -0.19
C THR A 64 -7.92 -10.46 -0.16
N VAL A 65 -7.33 -10.13 -1.31
CA VAL A 65 -6.43 -8.98 -1.46
C VAL A 65 -7.19 -7.67 -1.24
N GLU A 66 -8.39 -7.53 -1.80
CA GLU A 66 -9.23 -6.34 -1.64
C GLU A 66 -9.60 -6.10 -0.17
N ILE A 67 -10.04 -7.12 0.55
CA ILE A 67 -10.31 -7.04 2.00
C ILE A 67 -9.04 -6.63 2.75
N THR A 68 -7.89 -7.22 2.40
CA THR A 68 -6.60 -6.88 3.02
C THR A 68 -6.25 -5.41 2.77
N HIS A 69 -6.44 -4.90 1.55
CA HIS A 69 -6.20 -3.51 1.20
C HIS A 69 -7.09 -2.52 1.97
N VAL A 70 -8.34 -2.89 2.29
CA VAL A 70 -9.21 -2.07 3.17
C VAL A 70 -8.59 -1.92 4.55
N TYR A 71 -8.14 -3.03 5.16
CA TYR A 71 -7.48 -2.99 6.47
C TYR A 71 -6.17 -2.19 6.42
N GLU A 72 -5.38 -2.35 5.35
CA GLU A 72 -4.13 -1.61 5.17
C GLU A 72 -4.38 -0.10 4.98
N ALA A 73 -5.40 0.28 4.22
CA ALA A 73 -5.78 1.68 4.03
C ALA A 73 -6.23 2.33 5.35
N TYR A 74 -6.98 1.59 6.17
CA TYR A 74 -7.36 2.03 7.51
C TYR A 74 -6.14 2.21 8.42
N LEU A 75 -5.20 1.26 8.40
CA LEU A 75 -3.95 1.36 9.13
C LEU A 75 -3.08 2.54 8.65
N ALA A 76 -2.99 2.76 7.34
CA ALA A 76 -2.27 3.89 6.76
C ALA A 76 -2.88 5.23 7.18
N TYR A 77 -4.21 5.33 7.18
CA TYR A 77 -4.93 6.50 7.69
C TYR A 77 -4.63 6.74 9.17
N SER A 78 -4.74 5.70 9.99
CA SER A 78 -4.48 5.76 11.43
C SER A 78 -3.04 6.25 11.73
N LEU A 79 -2.04 5.65 11.07
CA LEU A 79 -0.64 6.05 11.18
C LEU A 79 -0.40 7.49 10.70
N ALA A 80 -0.97 7.87 9.56
CA ALA A 80 -0.83 9.23 9.03
C ALA A 80 -1.49 10.27 9.96
N SER A 81 -2.59 9.90 10.63
CA SER A 81 -3.25 10.75 11.61
C SER A 81 -2.42 10.90 12.89
N GLU A 82 -1.87 9.80 13.41
CA GLU A 82 -1.02 9.83 14.60
C GLU A 82 0.24 10.69 14.39
N HIS A 83 0.80 10.64 13.18
CA HIS A 83 2.02 11.36 12.79
C HIS A 83 1.76 12.76 12.20
N ARG A 84 0.57 13.33 12.46
CA ARG A 84 0.18 14.71 12.08
C ARG A 84 0.46 15.03 10.61
N ALA A 85 0.23 14.08 9.70
CA ALA A 85 0.28 14.34 8.27
C ALA A 85 -0.79 15.38 7.88
N SER A 86 -0.54 16.17 6.83
CA SER A 86 -1.57 17.07 6.27
C SER A 86 -2.76 16.25 5.75
N THR A 87 -3.95 16.85 5.71
CA THR A 87 -5.17 16.18 5.21
C THR A 87 -4.97 15.60 3.81
N VAL A 88 -4.30 16.34 2.92
CA VAL A 88 -3.96 15.89 1.57
C VAL A 88 -3.06 14.65 1.61
N ASN A 89 -2.02 14.64 2.44
CA ASN A 89 -1.13 13.48 2.54
C ASN A 89 -1.86 12.27 3.15
N LYS A 90 -2.73 12.47 4.15
CA LYS A 90 -3.57 11.38 4.70
C LYS A 90 -4.40 10.75 3.60
N PHE A 91 -5.11 11.58 2.83
CA PHE A 91 -5.96 11.13 1.74
C PHE A 91 -5.16 10.37 0.67
N LEU A 92 -4.03 10.90 0.22
CA LEU A 92 -3.16 10.24 -0.75
C LEU A 92 -2.64 8.89 -0.22
N TYR A 93 -2.09 8.85 0.99
CA TYR A 93 -1.62 7.60 1.57
C TYR A 93 -2.74 6.58 1.72
N THR A 94 -3.94 6.98 2.12
CA THR A 94 -5.09 6.07 2.26
C THR A 94 -5.55 5.52 0.90
N ILE A 95 -5.80 6.38 -0.10
CA ILE A 95 -6.28 5.93 -1.41
C ILE A 95 -5.25 5.08 -2.12
N PHE A 96 -4.00 5.51 -2.15
CA PHE A 96 -2.99 4.72 -2.85
C PHE A 96 -2.68 3.42 -2.09
N THR A 97 -2.82 3.36 -0.75
CA THR A 97 -2.71 2.08 -0.01
C THR A 97 -3.90 1.18 -0.31
N PHE A 98 -5.10 1.72 -0.49
CA PHE A 98 -6.26 0.92 -0.92
C PHE A 98 -6.04 0.29 -2.31
N VAL A 99 -5.36 0.99 -3.21
CA VAL A 99 -5.11 0.48 -4.57
C VAL A 99 -3.87 -0.42 -4.63
N CYS A 100 -2.76 -0.01 -4.01
CA CYS A 100 -1.46 -0.65 -4.17
C CYS A 100 -1.05 -1.49 -2.97
N GLY A 101 -1.78 -1.45 -1.86
CA GLY A 101 -1.57 -2.25 -0.66
C GLY A 101 -0.29 -1.94 0.13
N PHE A 102 0.29 -3.02 0.67
CA PHE A 102 1.39 -3.04 1.63
C PHE A 102 2.64 -2.19 1.29
N PRO A 103 3.10 -2.03 0.03
CA PRO A 103 4.25 -1.20 -0.30
C PRO A 103 4.16 0.22 0.26
N LEU A 104 2.97 0.82 0.28
CA LEU A 104 2.78 2.18 0.79
C LEU A 104 2.80 2.23 2.32
N LEU A 105 2.21 1.23 2.97
CA LEU A 105 2.28 1.10 4.41
C LEU A 105 3.73 0.94 4.88
N PHE A 106 4.55 0.17 4.14
CA PHE A 106 5.96 0.00 4.43
C PHE A 106 6.75 1.30 4.27
N GLU A 107 6.47 2.09 3.23
CA GLU A 107 7.11 3.39 3.03
C GLU A 107 6.73 4.40 4.13
N ILE A 108 5.48 4.43 4.59
CA ILE A 108 5.05 5.24 5.76
C ILE A 108 5.87 4.85 7.00
N ARG A 109 5.94 3.55 7.31
CA ARG A 109 6.71 3.03 8.45
C ARG A 109 8.20 3.35 8.33
N ARG A 110 8.76 3.25 7.13
CA ARG A 110 10.16 3.59 6.83
C ARG A 110 10.43 5.08 7.08
N GLN A 111 9.56 5.98 6.62
CA GLN A 111 9.70 7.42 6.87
C GLN A 111 9.60 7.77 8.35
N ILE A 112 8.69 7.14 9.09
CA ILE A 112 8.57 7.29 10.54
C ILE A 112 9.88 6.86 11.22
N LYS A 113 10.44 5.70 10.83
CA LYS A 113 11.70 5.18 11.39
C LYS A 113 12.89 6.10 11.09
N LEU A 114 13.02 6.56 9.84
CA LEU A 114 14.12 7.45 9.42
C LEU A 114 14.06 8.80 10.15
N THR A 115 12.87 9.38 10.29
CA THR A 115 12.70 10.67 10.97
C THR A 115 13.02 10.54 12.47
N ARG A 116 12.68 9.41 13.09
CA ARG A 116 13.03 9.10 14.48
C ARG A 116 14.55 9.01 14.69
N VAL A 117 15.27 8.34 13.79
CA VAL A 117 16.75 8.22 13.85
C VAL A 117 17.42 9.58 13.64
N GLY A 118 16.98 10.36 12.65
CA GLY A 118 17.51 11.71 12.41
C GLY A 118 17.37 12.64 13.61
N THR A 119 16.23 12.54 14.33
CA THR A 119 15.98 13.33 15.55
C THR A 119 16.92 12.93 16.69
N ILE A 120 17.24 11.65 16.84
CA ILE A 120 18.14 11.15 17.90
C ILE A 120 19.60 11.54 17.57
N ALA A 121 20.03 11.38 16.32
CA ALA A 121 21.39 11.70 15.89
C ALA A 121 21.70 13.20 16.01
N GLY A 122 20.79 14.08 15.55
CA GLY A 122 20.97 15.53 15.65
C GLY A 122 20.94 16.07 17.09
N LYS A 123 20.44 15.29 18.05
CA LYS A 123 20.43 15.63 19.48
C LYS A 123 21.73 15.23 20.20
N ARG A 124 22.57 14.37 19.60
CA ARG A 124 23.90 13.99 20.12
C ARG A 124 25.03 14.94 19.71
N THR A 125 24.79 15.78 18.71
CA THR A 125 25.77 16.73 18.15
C THR A 125 25.60 18.16 18.65
N LYS A 126 24.75 18.38 19.66
CA LYS A 126 24.66 19.63 20.42
C LYS A 126 24.98 19.32 21.88
#